data_AF-A0A7C0ZE26-F1
#
_entry.id   AF-A0A7C0ZE26-F1
#
_cell.length_a   1.000
_cell.length_b   1.000
_cell.length_c   1.000
_cell.angle_alpha   90.00
_cell.angle_beta   90.00
_cell.angle_gamma   90.00
#
_symmetry.space_group_name_H-M   'P 1'
#
loop_
_entity.id
_entity.type
_entity.pdbx_description
1 polymer ?
#
loop_
_entity_poly.entity_id
_entity_poly.type
_entity_poly.pdbx_seq_one_letter_code
_entity_poly.pdbx_strand_id
1 'polypeptide(L)'
;SYLVAEKVTEDRMNFRPLSFYKDNNVEPVFGSGVVFVDTEKKIVYLEDGKRFNYDKLLIATGRKPLRLPIPGIEGEGVFNFTSLDHARGILSYIKDVKTVGIIGSGLIGLKAAEALRTRGLDIHVVELKDQIMPFASDKRAAEILQMALESHGVKFHLSLSAKEILRNAKGRIVGLKLSNDDVIDCQMVIVAVGLNPNIDFMKGTEARVNIGLIVDNYMRTTIPDVYAAGDVTESKDVITGMSNVHAVWPRASEQGMVAGMNMAGFHREYLGGYGMNSVSFFGVSCISMGDVRTEKPHYEILVKETPEEFKYTKVILENDMVRGAITVGRFVNVSALNRLLRKRVKVGVYRDNLLEEKFVFAI
;
A
#
# COMPACT_ATOMS: atom_id res chain seq x y z
N SER A 1 2.20 -6.89 9.73
CA SER A 1 1.10 -7.80 10.13
C SER A 1 1.60 -9.16 10.57
N TYR A 2 2.35 -9.91 9.76
CA TYR A 2 2.80 -11.27 10.11
C TYR A 2 3.61 -11.33 11.42
N LEU A 3 4.54 -10.41 11.64
CA LEU A 3 5.27 -10.29 12.90
C LEU A 3 4.34 -10.03 14.08
N VAL A 4 3.44 -9.04 13.94
CA VAL A 4 2.46 -8.69 14.97
C VAL A 4 1.54 -9.87 15.26
N ALA A 5 1.21 -10.69 14.26
CA ALA A 5 0.39 -11.90 14.40
C ALA A 5 1.18 -13.16 14.81
N GLU A 6 2.46 -13.04 15.17
CA GLU A 6 3.35 -14.15 15.57
C GLU A 6 3.55 -15.24 14.50
N LYS A 7 3.30 -14.91 13.22
CA LYS A 7 3.49 -15.84 12.11
C LYS A 7 4.94 -15.92 11.63
N VAL A 8 5.75 -14.92 11.99
CA VAL A 8 7.18 -14.85 11.70
C VAL A 8 7.90 -14.21 12.88
N THR A 9 9.18 -14.49 13.00
CA THR A 9 10.09 -13.84 13.96
C THR A 9 10.75 -12.62 13.33
N GLU A 10 11.27 -11.72 14.16
CA GLU A 10 11.83 -10.45 13.70
C GLU A 10 13.10 -10.63 12.84
N ASP A 11 13.94 -11.62 13.14
CA ASP A 11 15.14 -11.94 12.36
C ASP A 11 14.83 -12.33 10.90
N ARG A 12 13.60 -12.81 10.65
CA ARG A 12 13.09 -13.15 9.31
C ARG A 12 12.48 -11.96 8.57
N MET A 13 12.52 -10.76 9.14
CA MET A 13 12.01 -9.53 8.51
C MET A 13 13.04 -8.85 7.60
N ASN A 14 14.31 -9.25 7.65
CA ASN A 14 15.36 -8.68 6.81
C ASN A 14 15.18 -9.05 5.34
N PHE A 15 15.23 -8.05 4.44
CA PHE A 15 15.18 -8.28 2.99
C PHE A 15 16.43 -8.95 2.43
N ARG A 16 17.58 -8.70 3.05
CA ARG A 16 18.90 -9.26 2.72
C ARG A 16 19.64 -9.60 4.01
N PRO A 17 20.47 -10.65 4.01
CA PRO A 17 21.39 -10.88 5.12
C PRO A 17 22.37 -9.72 5.25
N LEU A 18 22.87 -9.46 6.45
CA LEU A 18 23.83 -8.37 6.69
C LEU A 18 25.12 -8.51 5.85
N SER A 19 25.52 -9.73 5.49
CA SER A 19 26.69 -9.98 4.64
C SER A 19 26.53 -9.39 3.24
N PHE A 20 25.30 -9.28 2.71
CA PHE A 20 25.04 -8.77 1.37
C PHE A 20 25.70 -7.42 1.11
N TYR A 21 25.63 -6.50 2.07
CA TYR A 21 26.20 -5.15 1.93
C TYR A 21 27.72 -5.21 1.77
N LYS A 22 28.40 -6.00 2.61
CA LYS A 22 29.85 -6.21 2.52
C LYS A 22 30.24 -6.89 1.20
N ASP A 23 29.54 -7.96 0.84
CA ASP A 23 29.85 -8.78 -0.34
C ASP A 23 29.65 -8.00 -1.66
N ASN A 24 28.84 -6.94 -1.64
CA ASN A 24 28.55 -6.09 -2.80
C ASN A 24 29.17 -4.69 -2.71
N ASN A 25 30.09 -4.45 -1.77
CA ASN A 25 30.72 -3.13 -1.55
C ASN A 25 29.71 -1.98 -1.40
N VAL A 26 28.62 -2.24 -0.68
CA VAL A 26 27.62 -1.24 -0.31
C VAL A 26 27.89 -0.79 1.11
N GLU A 27 28.05 0.51 1.33
CA GLU A 27 28.20 1.11 2.66
C GLU A 27 26.83 1.59 3.16
N PRO A 28 26.15 0.84 4.06
CA PRO A 28 24.87 1.29 4.60
C PRO A 28 25.08 2.31 5.73
N VAL A 29 24.39 3.45 5.64
CA VAL A 29 24.27 4.42 6.73
C VAL A 29 22.88 4.26 7.34
N PHE A 30 22.82 3.65 8.52
CA PHE A 30 21.57 3.44 9.26
C PHE A 30 21.38 4.48 10.37
N GLY A 31 20.13 4.72 10.76
CA GLY A 31 19.80 5.53 11.93
C GLY A 31 19.95 7.04 11.76
N SER A 32 20.20 7.53 10.55
CA SER A 32 20.22 8.97 10.25
C SER A 32 19.47 9.27 8.96
N GLY A 33 18.40 10.06 9.05
CA GLY A 33 17.60 10.46 7.90
C GLY A 33 18.29 11.53 7.05
N VAL A 34 17.91 11.60 5.77
CA VAL A 34 18.28 12.73 4.90
C VAL A 34 17.39 13.93 5.22
N VAL A 35 17.99 15.07 5.56
CA VAL A 35 17.25 16.31 5.87
C VAL A 35 17.21 17.28 4.71
N PHE A 36 18.23 17.25 3.84
CA PHE A 36 18.34 18.17 2.72
C PHE A 36 19.21 17.58 1.61
N VAL A 37 18.85 17.87 0.36
CA VAL A 37 19.67 17.56 -0.82
C VAL A 37 19.96 18.86 -1.56
N ASP A 38 21.23 19.26 -1.56
CA ASP A 38 21.73 20.35 -2.38
C ASP A 38 22.03 19.80 -3.77
N THR A 39 21.13 20.06 -4.71
CA THR A 39 21.21 19.51 -6.07
C THR A 39 22.16 20.27 -6.98
N GLU A 40 22.49 21.52 -6.64
CA GLU A 40 23.48 22.32 -7.37
C GLU A 40 24.90 21.86 -7.00
N LYS A 41 25.17 21.67 -5.71
CA LYS A 41 26.48 21.21 -5.22
C LYS A 41 26.64 19.69 -5.19
N LYS A 42 25.55 18.96 -5.46
CA LYS A 42 25.45 17.49 -5.38
C LYS A 42 25.86 16.94 -4.02
N ILE A 43 25.24 17.45 -2.96
CA ILE A 43 25.51 17.04 -1.57
C ILE A 43 24.21 16.60 -0.87
N VAL A 44 24.26 15.45 -0.21
CA VAL A 44 23.23 14.96 0.71
C VAL A 44 23.62 15.30 2.14
N TYR A 45 22.70 15.90 2.91
CA TYR A 45 22.89 16.26 4.31
C TYR A 45 22.02 15.35 5.19
N LEU A 46 22.63 14.79 6.24
CA LEU A 46 21.95 13.92 7.19
C LEU A 46 21.62 14.63 8.50
N GLU A 47 20.67 14.05 9.26
CA GLU A 47 20.25 14.52 10.59
C GLU A 47 21.41 14.58 11.60
N ASP A 48 22.38 13.67 11.48
CA ASP A 48 23.56 13.61 12.37
C ASP A 48 24.68 14.59 11.97
N GLY A 49 24.44 15.43 10.96
CA GLY A 49 25.37 16.43 10.45
C GLY A 49 26.35 15.92 9.40
N LYS A 50 26.39 14.61 9.11
CA LYS A 50 27.21 14.05 8.03
C LYS A 50 26.74 14.53 6.66
N ARG A 51 27.68 14.50 5.71
CA ARG A 51 27.46 14.94 4.34
C ARG A 51 28.11 13.98 3.36
N PHE A 52 27.45 13.75 2.24
CA PHE A 52 27.94 12.89 1.19
C PHE A 52 27.83 13.61 -0.16
N ASN A 53 28.93 13.67 -0.90
CA ASN A 53 28.90 14.08 -2.30
C ASN A 53 28.35 12.93 -3.15
N TYR A 54 27.71 13.22 -4.27
CA TYR A 54 27.26 12.20 -5.22
C TYR A 54 27.52 12.59 -6.66
N ASP A 55 27.78 11.59 -7.50
CA ASP A 55 27.75 11.76 -8.97
C ASP A 55 26.34 11.55 -9.51
N LYS A 56 25.64 10.53 -8.97
CA LYS A 56 24.24 10.19 -9.22
C LYS A 56 23.53 9.92 -7.89
N LEU A 57 22.28 10.35 -7.77
CA LEU A 57 21.45 10.16 -6.56
C LEU A 57 20.19 9.36 -6.90
N LEU A 58 19.85 8.37 -6.08
CA LEU A 58 18.57 7.66 -6.15
C LEU A 58 17.69 7.99 -4.94
N ILE A 59 16.52 8.56 -5.18
CA ILE A 59 15.48 8.78 -4.17
C ILE A 59 14.58 7.54 -4.13
N ALA A 60 14.74 6.72 -3.09
CA ALA A 60 13.95 5.52 -2.84
C ALA A 60 13.28 5.56 -1.44
N THR A 61 12.83 6.74 -1.03
CA THR A 61 12.38 7.03 0.34
C THR A 61 10.95 6.58 0.66
N GLY A 62 10.28 5.99 -0.32
CA GLY A 62 8.91 5.48 -0.19
C GLY A 62 7.93 6.56 0.25
N ARG A 63 7.01 6.17 1.13
CA ARG A 63 5.96 7.05 1.66
C ARG A 63 5.93 7.01 3.18
N LYS A 64 5.46 8.09 3.78
CA LYS A 64 5.27 8.25 5.22
C LYS A 64 3.78 8.34 5.58
N PRO A 65 3.36 7.91 6.77
CA PRO A 65 1.96 8.06 7.22
C PRO A 65 1.43 9.49 7.06
N LEU A 66 0.20 9.60 6.56
CA LEU A 66 -0.54 10.86 6.57
C LEU A 66 -0.89 11.21 8.02
N ARG A 67 -0.69 12.49 8.40
CA ARG A 67 -1.09 12.99 9.72
C ARG A 67 -2.58 13.32 9.72
N LEU A 68 -3.31 12.76 10.68
CA LEU A 68 -4.72 13.04 10.90
C LEU A 68 -4.86 14.13 11.98
N PRO A 69 -5.34 15.35 11.67
CA PRO A 69 -5.35 16.46 12.62
C PRO A 69 -6.60 16.42 13.52
N ILE A 70 -6.69 15.43 14.42
CA ILE A 70 -7.77 15.34 15.41
C ILE A 70 -7.23 15.50 16.84
N PRO A 71 -8.02 16.03 17.79
CA PRO A 71 -7.61 16.09 19.19
C PRO A 71 -7.29 14.70 19.76
N GLY A 72 -6.26 14.65 20.62
CA GLY A 72 -5.81 13.41 21.28
C GLY A 72 -4.97 12.46 20.42
N ILE A 73 -4.72 12.78 19.15
CA ILE A 73 -3.93 11.95 18.20
C ILE A 73 -2.48 11.73 18.64
N GLU A 74 -1.90 12.71 19.33
CA GLU A 74 -0.53 12.60 19.86
C GLU A 74 -0.52 11.84 21.20
N GLY A 75 0.59 11.16 21.49
CA GLY A 75 0.83 10.46 22.75
C GLY A 75 0.75 8.94 22.67
N GLU A 76 1.10 8.28 23.78
CA GLU A 76 1.18 6.82 23.87
C GLU A 76 -0.15 6.13 23.52
N GLY A 77 -0.06 4.95 22.93
CA GLY A 77 -1.20 4.13 22.51
C GLY A 77 -1.73 4.44 21.10
N VAL A 78 -1.20 5.46 20.42
CA VAL A 78 -1.49 5.74 19.02
C VAL A 78 -0.33 5.26 18.15
N PHE A 79 -0.63 4.38 17.20
CA PHE A 79 0.38 3.82 16.29
C PHE A 79 -0.05 3.94 14.85
N ASN A 80 0.92 3.99 13.94
CA ASN A 80 0.70 3.63 12.54
C ASN A 80 1.04 2.14 12.35
N PHE A 81 0.96 1.64 11.11
CA PHE A 81 1.27 0.24 10.82
C PHE A 81 2.20 0.09 9.59
N THR A 82 3.24 0.93 9.54
CA THR A 82 4.11 1.10 8.36
C THR A 82 5.59 0.81 8.58
N SER A 83 6.05 0.60 9.82
CA SER A 83 7.46 0.34 10.13
C SER A 83 7.62 -0.76 11.17
N LEU A 84 8.84 -1.30 11.27
CA LEU A 84 9.18 -2.28 12.31
C LEU A 84 9.07 -1.68 13.72
N ASP A 85 9.46 -0.42 13.89
CA ASP A 85 9.35 0.26 15.20
C ASP A 85 7.90 0.43 15.64
N HIS A 86 6.98 0.74 14.71
CA HIS A 86 5.55 0.74 15.01
C HIS A 86 5.08 -0.66 15.44
N ALA A 87 5.52 -1.73 14.75
CA ALA A 87 5.17 -3.09 15.14
C ALA A 87 5.69 -3.46 16.54
N ARG A 88 6.94 -3.11 16.87
CA ARG A 88 7.53 -3.30 18.21
C ARG A 88 6.80 -2.51 19.28
N GLY A 89 6.43 -1.27 18.98
CA GLY A 89 5.65 -0.39 19.86
C GLY A 89 4.29 -0.99 20.18
N ILE A 90 3.57 -1.47 19.15
CA ILE A 90 2.28 -2.17 19.31
C ILE A 90 2.46 -3.40 20.21
N LEU A 91 3.44 -4.26 19.93
CA LEU A 91 3.69 -5.48 20.72
C LEU A 91 4.04 -5.19 22.18
N SER A 92 4.73 -4.09 22.44
CA SER A 92 5.06 -3.66 23.80
C SER A 92 3.82 -3.15 24.55
N TYR A 93 2.94 -2.44 23.86
CA TYR A 93 1.78 -1.76 24.44
C TYR A 93 0.55 -2.68 24.61
N ILE A 94 0.45 -3.77 23.84
CA ILE A 94 -0.75 -4.59 23.72
C ILE A 94 -1.20 -5.34 24.99
N LYS A 95 -0.33 -5.47 26.00
CA LYS A 95 -0.54 -6.38 27.16
C LYS A 95 -1.81 -6.10 27.95
N ASP A 96 -2.17 -4.83 28.10
CA ASP A 96 -3.35 -4.38 28.86
C ASP A 96 -4.48 -3.85 27.95
N VAL A 97 -4.39 -4.11 26.65
CA VAL A 97 -5.37 -3.67 25.66
C VAL A 97 -6.41 -4.77 25.45
N LYS A 98 -7.69 -4.42 25.47
CA LYS A 98 -8.78 -5.34 25.08
C LYS A 98 -9.37 -4.95 23.73
N THR A 99 -9.57 -3.65 23.51
CA THR A 99 -10.20 -3.12 22.31
C THR A 99 -9.29 -2.14 21.58
N VAL A 100 -9.26 -2.27 20.26
CA VAL A 100 -8.49 -1.40 19.35
C VAL A 100 -9.42 -0.69 18.40
N GLY A 101 -9.31 0.65 18.35
CA GLY A 101 -9.89 1.47 17.29
C GLY A 101 -8.92 1.59 16.12
N ILE A 102 -9.35 1.33 14.90
CA ILE A 102 -8.55 1.49 13.69
C ILE A 102 -9.20 2.55 12.82
N ILE A 103 -8.47 3.60 12.48
CA ILE A 103 -8.95 4.68 11.62
C ILE A 103 -8.44 4.43 10.19
N GLY A 104 -9.35 4.06 9.30
CA GLY A 104 -9.08 3.74 7.90
C GLY A 104 -9.16 2.23 7.60
N SER A 105 -9.94 1.88 6.57
CA SER A 105 -10.17 0.51 6.11
C SER A 105 -9.40 0.15 4.83
N GLY A 106 -8.30 0.87 4.55
CA GLY A 106 -7.36 0.49 3.51
C GLY A 106 -6.59 -0.79 3.87
N LEU A 107 -5.76 -1.27 2.94
CA LEU A 107 -4.99 -2.51 3.10
C LEU A 107 -4.17 -2.55 4.40
N ILE A 108 -3.55 -1.43 4.77
CA ILE A 108 -2.77 -1.30 6.01
C ILE A 108 -3.66 -1.50 7.24
N GLY A 109 -4.80 -0.79 7.31
CA GLY A 109 -5.74 -0.86 8.42
C GLY A 109 -6.35 -2.24 8.58
N LEU A 110 -6.78 -2.88 7.48
CA LEU A 110 -7.32 -4.23 7.51
C LEU A 110 -6.27 -5.29 7.89
N LYS A 111 -5.00 -5.10 7.51
CA LYS A 111 -3.92 -6.03 7.93
C LYS A 111 -3.51 -5.82 9.38
N ALA A 112 -3.67 -4.61 9.92
CA ALA A 112 -3.58 -4.38 11.36
C ALA A 112 -4.76 -5.06 12.08
N ALA A 113 -5.99 -4.90 11.57
CA ALA A 113 -7.19 -5.54 12.10
C ALA A 113 -7.04 -7.06 12.20
N GLU A 114 -6.64 -7.72 11.11
CA GLU A 114 -6.42 -9.18 11.11
C GLU A 114 -5.33 -9.60 12.11
N ALA A 115 -4.20 -8.89 12.13
CA ALA A 115 -3.08 -9.25 13.01
C ALA A 115 -3.44 -9.12 14.49
N LEU A 116 -4.14 -8.05 14.86
CA LEU A 116 -4.56 -7.80 16.23
C LEU A 116 -5.74 -8.67 16.64
N ARG A 117 -6.66 -8.96 15.72
CA ARG A 117 -7.76 -9.91 15.96
C ARG A 117 -7.24 -11.33 16.18
N THR A 118 -6.19 -11.74 15.46
CA THR A 118 -5.52 -13.04 15.67
C THR A 118 -4.96 -13.19 17.08
N ARG A 119 -4.67 -12.07 17.77
CA ARG A 119 -4.27 -12.04 19.18
C ARG A 119 -5.43 -12.02 20.17
N GLY A 120 -6.67 -12.14 19.70
CA GLY A 120 -7.86 -12.15 20.55
C GLY A 120 -8.39 -10.77 20.95
N LEU A 121 -7.87 -9.69 20.38
CA LEU A 121 -8.39 -8.34 20.65
C LEU A 121 -9.71 -8.09 19.93
N ASP A 122 -10.52 -7.22 20.52
CA ASP A 122 -11.73 -6.68 19.90
C ASP A 122 -11.35 -5.53 18.97
N ILE A 123 -11.80 -5.60 17.72
CA ILE A 123 -11.39 -4.67 16.68
C ILE A 123 -12.59 -3.89 16.16
N HIS A 124 -12.47 -2.57 16.16
CA HIS A 124 -13.39 -1.66 15.50
C HIS A 124 -12.65 -0.85 14.43
N VAL A 125 -13.12 -0.91 13.19
CA VAL A 125 -12.56 -0.18 12.05
C VAL A 125 -13.52 0.94 11.67
N VAL A 126 -13.03 2.18 11.64
CA VAL A 126 -13.76 3.37 11.25
C VAL A 126 -13.33 3.78 9.85
N GLU A 127 -14.29 3.98 8.95
CA GLU A 127 -14.03 4.37 7.57
C GLU A 127 -14.97 5.50 7.14
N LEU A 128 -14.37 6.53 6.52
CA LEU A 128 -15.08 7.70 6.04
C LEU A 128 -16.01 7.37 4.86
N LYS A 129 -15.63 6.39 4.04
CA LYS A 129 -16.43 5.92 2.90
C LYS A 129 -17.49 4.89 3.32
N ASP A 130 -18.45 4.66 2.45
CA ASP A 130 -19.56 3.71 2.62
C ASP A 130 -19.16 2.24 2.37
N GLN A 131 -17.87 1.96 2.16
CA GLN A 131 -17.34 0.62 1.92
C GLN A 131 -15.88 0.52 2.39
N ILE A 132 -15.44 -0.72 2.65
CA ILE A 132 -14.02 -1.01 2.89
C ILE A 132 -13.19 -0.94 1.61
N MET A 133 -11.88 -0.76 1.74
CA MET A 133 -10.92 -0.67 0.62
C MET A 133 -11.39 0.22 -0.56
N PRO A 134 -11.88 1.46 -0.31
CA PRO A 134 -12.56 2.27 -1.33
C PRO A 134 -11.70 2.64 -2.56
N PHE A 135 -10.38 2.52 -2.43
CA PHE A 135 -9.41 2.80 -3.50
C PHE A 135 -8.85 1.55 -4.18
N ALA A 136 -9.06 0.36 -3.61
CA ALA A 136 -8.49 -0.90 -4.10
C ALA A 136 -9.56 -1.93 -4.51
N SER A 137 -10.85 -1.64 -4.26
CA SER A 137 -11.99 -2.53 -4.50
C SER A 137 -13.13 -1.81 -5.18
N ASP A 138 -13.99 -2.58 -5.86
CA ASP A 138 -15.36 -2.16 -6.11
C ASP A 138 -16.27 -2.45 -4.90
N LYS A 139 -17.51 -2.01 -4.98
CA LYS A 139 -18.49 -2.10 -3.89
C LYS A 139 -18.85 -3.55 -3.55
N ARG A 140 -19.13 -4.39 -4.56
CA ARG A 140 -19.57 -5.77 -4.34
C ARG A 140 -18.47 -6.65 -3.75
N ALA A 141 -17.25 -6.53 -4.24
CA ALA A 141 -16.09 -7.19 -3.66
C ALA A 141 -15.81 -6.72 -2.23
N ALA A 142 -16.00 -5.42 -1.96
CA ALA A 142 -15.82 -4.86 -0.62
C ALA A 142 -16.87 -5.41 0.37
N GLU A 143 -18.14 -5.49 -0.03
CA GLU A 143 -19.22 -6.10 0.77
C GLU A 143 -18.91 -7.56 1.12
N ILE A 144 -18.56 -8.38 0.14
CA ILE A 144 -18.28 -9.81 0.36
C ILE A 144 -17.05 -9.99 1.27
N LEU A 145 -16.01 -9.19 1.09
CA LEU A 145 -14.85 -9.23 1.97
C LEU A 145 -15.18 -8.72 3.38
N GLN A 146 -16.03 -7.70 3.50
CA GLN A 146 -16.50 -7.19 4.78
C GLN A 146 -17.24 -8.28 5.56
N MET A 147 -18.17 -9.01 4.92
CA MET A 147 -18.84 -10.16 5.53
C MET A 147 -17.84 -11.21 6.05
N ALA A 148 -16.78 -11.49 5.27
CA ALA A 148 -15.73 -12.40 5.70
C ALA A 148 -14.96 -11.88 6.92
N LEU A 149 -14.66 -10.57 7.00
CA LEU A 149 -13.98 -9.96 8.15
C LEU A 149 -14.88 -9.90 9.39
N GLU A 150 -16.17 -9.59 9.21
CA GLU A 150 -17.18 -9.53 10.27
C GLU A 150 -17.46 -10.91 10.88
N SER A 151 -17.47 -11.97 10.06
CA SER A 151 -17.59 -13.35 10.57
C SER A 151 -16.42 -13.76 11.47
N HIS A 152 -15.30 -13.05 11.42
CA HIS A 152 -14.14 -13.22 12.31
C HIS A 152 -14.12 -12.21 13.48
N GLY A 153 -15.18 -11.42 13.65
CA GLY A 153 -15.37 -10.51 14.78
C GLY A 153 -14.79 -9.11 14.60
N VAL A 154 -14.40 -8.71 13.39
CA VAL A 154 -14.07 -7.30 13.09
C VAL A 154 -15.35 -6.51 12.94
N LYS A 155 -15.47 -5.36 13.60
CA LYS A 155 -16.66 -4.49 13.52
C LYS A 155 -16.36 -3.26 12.66
N PHE A 156 -17.23 -2.93 11.72
CA PHE A 156 -17.05 -1.77 10.84
C PHE A 156 -18.02 -0.64 11.17
N HIS A 157 -17.49 0.58 11.14
CA HIS A 157 -18.19 1.85 11.30
C HIS A 157 -17.96 2.67 10.04
N LEU A 158 -18.75 2.38 9.00
CA LEU A 158 -18.64 3.01 7.67
C LEU A 158 -19.39 4.34 7.63
N SER A 159 -19.05 5.19 6.66
CA SER A 159 -19.59 6.56 6.52
C SER A 159 -19.40 7.41 7.79
N LEU A 160 -18.38 7.10 8.58
CA LEU A 160 -18.07 7.76 9.85
C LEU A 160 -16.59 8.12 9.90
N SER A 161 -16.25 9.24 10.54
CA SER A 161 -14.86 9.62 10.77
C SER A 161 -14.53 9.67 12.26
N ALA A 162 -13.27 9.43 12.60
CA ALA A 162 -12.77 9.75 13.94
C ALA A 162 -12.81 11.27 14.15
N LYS A 163 -13.44 11.72 15.23
CA LYS A 163 -13.56 13.11 15.65
C LYS A 163 -12.49 13.48 16.68
N GLU A 164 -12.23 12.59 17.64
CA GLU A 164 -11.31 12.80 18.75
C GLU A 164 -10.89 11.47 19.39
N ILE A 165 -9.64 11.39 19.87
CA ILE A 165 -9.18 10.30 20.74
C ILE A 165 -9.31 10.74 22.19
N LEU A 166 -10.19 10.09 22.94
CA LEU A 166 -10.48 10.42 24.34
C LEU A 166 -9.42 9.82 25.26
N ARG A 167 -8.90 10.64 26.17
CA ARG A 167 -7.90 10.25 27.16
C ARG A 167 -8.39 10.56 28.57
N ASN A 168 -7.99 9.73 29.55
CA ASN A 168 -8.24 10.00 30.95
C ASN A 168 -7.21 10.95 31.57
N ALA A 169 -7.36 11.29 32.85
CA ALA A 169 -6.45 12.17 33.58
C ALA A 169 -4.99 11.68 33.65
N LYS A 170 -4.73 10.38 33.41
CA LYS A 170 -3.38 9.80 33.35
C LYS A 170 -2.83 9.76 31.90
N GLY A 171 -3.53 10.36 30.94
CA GLY A 171 -3.15 10.39 29.54
C GLY A 171 -3.40 9.10 28.77
N ARG A 172 -4.01 8.06 29.37
CA ARG A 172 -4.31 6.80 28.67
C ARG A 172 -5.55 6.94 27.81
N ILE A 173 -5.54 6.30 26.64
CA ILE A 173 -6.69 6.23 25.74
C ILE A 173 -7.81 5.44 26.41
N VAL A 174 -9.02 6.01 26.40
CA VAL A 174 -10.25 5.39 26.93
C VAL A 174 -11.37 5.33 25.89
N GLY A 175 -11.17 5.94 24.72
CA GLY A 175 -12.12 5.78 23.63
C GLY A 175 -11.77 6.55 22.37
N LEU A 176 -12.50 6.23 21.31
CA LEU A 176 -12.45 6.90 20.02
C LEU A 176 -13.84 7.48 19.73
N LYS A 177 -13.95 8.81 19.75
CA LYS A 177 -15.18 9.53 19.46
C LYS A 177 -15.36 9.67 17.95
N LEU A 178 -16.55 9.34 17.46
CA LEU A 178 -16.89 9.36 16.04
C LEU A 178 -17.61 10.65 15.64
N SER A 179 -17.79 10.86 14.34
CA SER A 179 -18.45 12.03 13.76
C SER A 179 -19.93 12.17 14.14
N ASN A 180 -20.59 11.07 14.47
CA ASN A 180 -21.96 11.04 14.99
C ASN A 180 -22.03 11.12 16.52
N ASP A 181 -20.93 11.47 17.18
CA ASP A 181 -20.75 11.56 18.63
C ASP A 181 -20.80 10.23 19.40
N ASP A 182 -21.00 9.09 18.74
CA ASP A 182 -20.78 7.77 19.36
C ASP A 182 -19.33 7.60 19.81
N VAL A 183 -19.14 6.78 20.83
CA VAL A 183 -17.82 6.49 21.40
C VAL A 183 -17.56 4.99 21.37
N ILE A 184 -16.45 4.60 20.74
CA ILE A 184 -15.90 3.26 20.85
C ILE A 184 -15.01 3.23 22.09
N ASP A 185 -15.32 2.40 23.08
CA ASP A 185 -14.42 2.14 24.22
C ASP A 185 -13.21 1.33 23.73
N CYS A 186 -12.04 1.97 23.69
CA CYS A 186 -10.80 1.37 23.24
C CYS A 186 -9.59 1.93 24.00
N GLN A 187 -8.51 1.14 24.04
CA GLN A 187 -7.29 1.49 24.79
C GLN A 187 -6.07 1.70 23.89
N MET A 188 -6.21 1.40 22.60
CA MET A 188 -5.19 1.58 21.56
C MET A 188 -5.86 2.04 20.27
N VAL A 189 -5.19 2.93 19.54
CA VAL A 189 -5.65 3.40 18.22
C VAL A 189 -4.58 3.14 17.16
N ILE A 190 -4.98 2.55 16.04
CA ILE A 190 -4.16 2.44 14.83
C ILE A 190 -4.64 3.45 13.79
N VAL A 191 -3.74 4.29 13.29
CA VAL A 191 -4.02 5.26 12.24
C VAL A 191 -3.53 4.72 10.91
N ALA A 192 -4.44 4.57 9.94
CA ALA A 192 -4.19 3.97 8.64
C ALA A 192 -4.95 4.71 7.52
N VAL A 193 -4.94 6.04 7.56
CA VAL A 193 -5.75 6.91 6.67
C VAL A 193 -5.08 7.26 5.34
N GLY A 194 -3.91 6.71 5.05
CA GLY A 194 -3.16 6.95 3.81
C GLY A 194 -1.71 7.35 4.07
N LEU A 195 -0.96 7.55 2.97
CA LEU A 195 0.47 7.87 3.00
C LEU A 195 0.80 9.04 2.05
N ASN A 196 1.78 9.85 2.42
CA ASN A 196 2.36 10.91 1.57
C ASN A 196 3.74 10.51 1.06
N PRO A 197 4.17 10.96 -0.13
CA PRO A 197 5.55 10.76 -0.58
C PRO A 197 6.53 11.33 0.46
N ASN A 198 7.59 10.59 0.75
CA ASN A 198 8.57 10.99 1.76
C ASN A 198 9.70 11.82 1.12
N ILE A 199 9.41 13.09 0.83
CA ILE A 199 10.26 13.97 0.01
C ILE A 199 10.44 15.37 0.62
N ASP A 200 10.29 15.51 1.95
CA ASP A 200 10.41 16.83 2.59
C ASP A 200 11.78 17.47 2.38
N PHE A 201 12.84 16.66 2.29
CA PHE A 201 14.22 17.09 2.02
C PHE A 201 14.44 17.63 0.59
N MET A 202 13.48 17.44 -0.31
CA MET A 202 13.50 17.99 -1.68
C MET A 202 12.76 19.32 -1.80
N LYS A 203 12.17 19.84 -0.70
CA LYS A 203 11.48 21.14 -0.74
C LYS A 203 12.45 22.25 -1.16
N GLY A 204 12.00 23.09 -2.09
CA GLY A 204 12.80 24.18 -2.64
C GLY A 204 13.72 23.78 -3.81
N THR A 205 13.75 22.50 -4.20
CA THR A 205 14.44 22.06 -5.42
C THR A 205 13.52 22.14 -6.65
N GLU A 206 14.08 22.00 -7.86
CA GLU A 206 13.33 21.96 -9.13
C GLU A 206 12.62 20.60 -9.39
N ALA A 207 12.57 19.73 -8.39
CA ALA A 207 11.90 18.44 -8.49
C ALA A 207 10.41 18.63 -8.76
N ARG A 208 9.91 18.07 -9.87
CA ARG A 208 8.47 18.04 -10.14
C ARG A 208 7.77 16.99 -9.28
N VAL A 209 6.75 17.43 -8.57
CA VAL A 209 6.00 16.63 -7.60
C VAL A 209 4.51 16.85 -7.84
N ASN A 210 3.75 15.77 -7.75
CA ASN A 210 2.29 15.81 -7.66
C ASN A 210 1.84 14.89 -6.51
N ILE A 211 1.28 13.70 -6.78
CA ILE A 211 0.97 12.70 -5.74
C ILE A 211 2.20 11.86 -5.35
N GLY A 212 3.26 11.95 -6.16
CA GLY A 212 4.60 11.42 -5.96
C GLY A 212 5.62 12.26 -6.73
N LEU A 213 6.88 11.87 -6.65
CA LEU A 213 7.99 12.46 -7.40
C LEU A 213 7.89 11.99 -8.86
N ILE A 214 7.71 12.92 -9.79
CA ILE A 214 7.48 12.60 -11.20
C ILE A 214 8.79 12.15 -11.84
N VAL A 215 8.75 11.00 -12.52
CA VAL A 215 9.88 10.46 -13.27
C VAL A 215 9.54 10.16 -14.72
N ASP A 216 10.54 10.23 -15.59
CA ASP A 216 10.44 9.75 -16.97
C ASP A 216 10.53 8.20 -17.05
N ASN A 217 10.44 7.63 -18.25
CA ASN A 217 10.54 6.18 -18.42
C ASN A 217 11.95 5.63 -18.13
N TYR A 218 12.95 6.47 -17.85
CA TYR A 218 14.30 6.07 -17.43
C TYR A 218 14.51 6.24 -15.92
N MET A 219 13.43 6.50 -15.18
CA MET A 219 13.41 6.75 -13.74
C MET A 219 14.16 8.02 -13.32
N ARG A 220 14.36 8.95 -14.26
CA ARG A 220 15.00 10.25 -14.01
C ARG A 220 13.96 11.24 -13.52
N THR A 221 14.33 12.04 -12.53
CA THR A 221 13.54 13.21 -12.13
C THR A 221 13.80 14.37 -13.09
N THR A 222 13.18 15.54 -12.84
CA THR A 222 13.53 16.77 -13.56
C THR A 222 14.89 17.34 -13.20
N ILE A 223 15.49 16.89 -12.10
CA ILE A 223 16.80 17.35 -11.65
C ILE A 223 17.88 16.47 -12.29
N PRO A 224 18.89 17.05 -12.95
CA PRO A 224 20.01 16.30 -13.51
C PRO A 224 20.65 15.37 -12.47
N ASP A 225 20.99 14.16 -12.89
CA ASP A 225 21.66 13.15 -12.06
C ASP A 225 20.89 12.63 -10.84
N VAL A 226 19.64 13.07 -10.66
CA VAL A 226 18.73 12.58 -9.62
C VAL A 226 17.66 11.69 -10.24
N TYR A 227 17.61 10.46 -9.74
CA TYR A 227 16.68 9.40 -10.09
C TYR A 227 15.72 9.15 -8.92
N ALA A 228 14.60 8.49 -9.18
CA ALA A 228 13.71 8.02 -8.13
C ALA A 228 13.07 6.68 -8.46
N ALA A 229 12.80 5.87 -7.43
CA ALA A 229 12.17 4.56 -7.59
C ALA A 229 11.31 4.17 -6.38
N GLY A 230 10.33 3.31 -6.60
CA GLY A 230 9.41 2.80 -5.58
C GLY A 230 8.25 3.73 -5.28
N ASP A 231 7.62 3.52 -4.13
CA ASP A 231 6.35 4.16 -3.73
C ASP A 231 6.40 5.69 -3.67
N VAL A 232 7.60 6.27 -3.70
CA VAL A 232 7.80 7.73 -3.77
C VAL A 232 7.47 8.29 -5.16
N THR A 233 7.49 7.46 -6.20
CA THR A 233 7.43 7.89 -7.60
C THR A 233 6.03 7.93 -8.18
N GLU A 234 5.82 8.90 -9.06
CA GLU A 234 4.74 8.91 -10.03
C GLU A 234 5.33 8.54 -11.41
N SER A 235 4.86 7.44 -12.00
CA SER A 235 5.42 6.86 -13.23
C SER A 235 4.31 6.39 -14.17
N LYS A 236 4.67 6.08 -15.43
CA LYS A 236 3.72 5.69 -16.49
C LYS A 236 2.79 4.57 -16.05
N ASP A 237 1.48 4.82 -16.14
CA ASP A 237 0.41 3.86 -15.96
C ASP A 237 -0.11 3.38 -17.32
N VAL A 238 0.03 2.08 -17.60
CA VAL A 238 -0.29 1.51 -18.93
C VAL A 238 -1.78 1.35 -19.18
N ILE A 239 -2.62 1.49 -18.16
CA ILE A 239 -4.09 1.35 -18.26
C ILE A 239 -4.75 2.71 -18.51
N THR A 240 -4.25 3.74 -17.85
CA THR A 240 -4.79 5.11 -17.96
C THR A 240 -4.04 5.97 -18.97
N GLY A 241 -2.79 5.60 -19.30
CA GLY A 241 -1.90 6.42 -20.13
C GLY A 241 -1.32 7.64 -19.42
N MET A 242 -1.70 7.87 -18.15
CA MET A 242 -1.22 8.98 -17.32
C MET A 242 -0.10 8.51 -16.38
N SER A 243 0.53 9.45 -15.69
CA SER A 243 1.44 9.14 -14.59
C SER A 243 0.64 8.83 -13.31
N ASN A 244 1.02 7.79 -12.59
CA ASN A 244 0.36 7.38 -11.35
C ASN A 244 1.37 6.73 -10.37
N VAL A 245 0.96 6.57 -9.11
CA VAL A 245 1.76 5.86 -8.10
C VAL A 245 1.33 4.41 -8.05
N HIS A 246 2.29 3.50 -8.22
CA HIS A 246 2.08 2.06 -8.06
C HIS A 246 2.86 1.56 -6.84
N ALA A 247 2.32 1.83 -5.65
CA ALA A 247 2.96 1.55 -4.37
C ALA A 247 2.92 0.06 -4.01
N VAL A 248 3.65 -0.76 -4.76
CA VAL A 248 3.74 -2.21 -4.55
C VAL A 248 5.15 -2.75 -4.83
N TRP A 249 5.51 -3.79 -4.08
CA TRP A 249 6.84 -4.37 -4.09
C TRP A 249 7.41 -4.71 -5.48
N PRO A 250 6.67 -5.39 -6.38
CA PRO A 250 7.21 -5.72 -7.71
C PRO A 250 7.55 -4.47 -8.54
N ARG A 251 6.78 -3.39 -8.36
CA ARG A 251 7.01 -2.12 -9.05
C ARG A 251 8.23 -1.41 -8.51
N ALA A 252 8.38 -1.34 -7.19
CA ALA A 252 9.56 -0.78 -6.56
C ALA A 252 10.85 -1.51 -6.99
N SER A 253 10.81 -2.85 -7.04
CA SER A 253 11.96 -3.65 -7.48
C SER A 253 12.30 -3.42 -8.96
N GLU A 254 11.30 -3.35 -9.84
CA GLU A 254 11.50 -3.13 -11.28
C GLU A 254 12.03 -1.71 -11.55
N GLN A 255 11.45 -0.70 -10.92
CA GLN A 255 11.90 0.69 -11.01
C GLN A 255 13.32 0.86 -10.46
N GLY A 256 13.65 0.25 -9.31
CA GLY A 256 14.99 0.31 -8.73
C GLY A 256 16.05 -0.30 -9.64
N MET A 257 15.73 -1.43 -10.29
CA MET A 257 16.61 -2.03 -11.29
C MET A 257 16.83 -1.10 -12.49
N VAL A 258 15.76 -0.51 -13.03
CA VAL A 258 15.87 0.41 -14.18
C VAL A 258 16.67 1.66 -13.82
N ALA A 259 16.40 2.26 -12.66
CA ALA A 259 17.14 3.42 -12.17
C ALA A 259 18.63 3.10 -12.00
N GLY A 260 18.96 1.98 -11.36
CA GLY A 260 20.34 1.53 -11.17
C GLY A 260 21.08 1.30 -12.49
N MET A 261 20.44 0.67 -13.48
CA MET A 261 21.01 0.50 -14.82
C MET A 261 21.30 1.85 -15.48
N ASN A 262 20.36 2.80 -15.43
CA ASN A 262 20.55 4.11 -16.05
C ASN A 262 21.58 4.98 -15.32
N MET A 263 21.69 4.85 -14.00
CA MET A 263 22.76 5.48 -13.21
C MET A 263 24.15 4.93 -13.59
N ALA A 264 24.24 3.64 -13.91
CA ALA A 264 25.47 2.99 -14.37
C ALA A 264 25.83 3.25 -15.85
N GLY A 265 25.05 4.09 -16.55
CA GLY A 265 25.32 4.47 -17.94
C GLY A 265 24.64 3.62 -19.01
N PHE A 266 23.79 2.66 -18.62
CA PHE A 266 22.94 1.95 -19.58
C PHE A 266 21.76 2.82 -20.04
N HIS A 267 21.06 2.35 -21.07
CA HIS A 267 19.84 2.95 -21.57
C HIS A 267 18.69 1.93 -21.49
N ARG A 268 17.99 1.92 -20.36
CA ARG A 268 16.90 0.98 -20.06
C ARG A 268 15.60 1.72 -19.79
N GLU A 269 14.58 1.40 -20.57
CA GLU A 269 13.24 1.93 -20.37
C GLU A 269 12.44 1.08 -19.36
N TYR A 270 11.73 1.75 -18.46
CA TYR A 270 10.63 1.23 -17.67
C TYR A 270 9.34 1.33 -18.49
N LEU A 271 8.75 0.18 -18.79
CA LEU A 271 7.61 0.08 -19.71
C LEU A 271 6.28 0.60 -19.10
N GLY A 272 6.31 0.98 -17.83
CA GLY A 272 5.13 1.38 -17.07
C GLY A 272 4.57 0.25 -16.21
N GLY A 273 3.68 0.65 -15.31
CA GLY A 273 2.99 -0.24 -14.39
C GLY A 273 1.48 -0.04 -14.41
N TYR A 274 0.81 -0.70 -13.49
CA TYR A 274 -0.60 -0.52 -13.16
C TYR A 274 -0.79 -0.92 -11.71
N GLY A 275 -1.85 -0.42 -11.08
CA GLY A 275 -2.22 -0.82 -9.74
C GLY A 275 -2.46 -2.33 -9.66
N MET A 276 -1.79 -3.02 -8.73
CA MET A 276 -2.04 -4.44 -8.47
C MET A 276 -1.87 -4.73 -6.98
N ASN A 277 -2.95 -5.02 -6.29
CA ASN A 277 -2.90 -5.44 -4.89
C ASN A 277 -3.24 -6.93 -4.79
N SER A 278 -2.48 -7.65 -3.97
CA SER A 278 -2.76 -9.06 -3.66
C SER A 278 -2.63 -9.25 -2.17
N VAL A 279 -3.75 -9.50 -1.51
CA VAL A 279 -3.83 -9.62 -0.06
C VAL A 279 -4.72 -10.80 0.33
N SER A 280 -4.56 -11.29 1.54
CA SER A 280 -5.49 -12.23 2.15
C SER A 280 -5.76 -11.82 3.59
N PHE A 281 -7.02 -12.01 3.99
CA PHE A 281 -7.53 -11.83 5.34
C PHE A 281 -8.25 -13.11 5.78
N PHE A 282 -7.80 -13.72 6.87
CA PHE A 282 -8.39 -14.95 7.41
C PHE A 282 -8.59 -16.07 6.36
N GLY A 283 -7.66 -16.20 5.42
CA GLY A 283 -7.72 -17.19 4.34
C GLY A 283 -8.52 -16.76 3.11
N VAL A 284 -9.33 -15.72 3.18
CA VAL A 284 -10.02 -15.14 2.01
C VAL A 284 -9.06 -14.25 1.26
N SER A 285 -8.71 -14.59 0.02
CA SER A 285 -7.85 -13.76 -0.83
C SER A 285 -8.64 -12.65 -1.51
N CYS A 286 -8.10 -11.43 -1.54
CA CYS A 286 -8.58 -10.33 -2.35
C CYS A 286 -7.44 -9.84 -3.25
N ILE A 287 -7.69 -9.81 -4.56
CA ILE A 287 -6.71 -9.38 -5.55
C ILE A 287 -7.41 -8.38 -6.47
N SER A 288 -6.82 -7.22 -6.67
CA SER A 288 -7.25 -6.24 -7.66
C SER A 288 -6.10 -5.88 -8.57
N MET A 289 -6.36 -5.75 -9.86
CA MET A 289 -5.36 -5.38 -10.87
C MET A 289 -5.97 -4.47 -11.93
N GLY A 290 -5.22 -3.46 -12.35
CA GLY A 290 -5.68 -2.44 -13.28
C GLY A 290 -6.77 -1.55 -12.69
N ASP A 291 -7.69 -1.12 -13.54
CA ASP A 291 -8.80 -0.26 -13.18
C ASP A 291 -10.08 -1.09 -12.98
N VAL A 292 -10.44 -1.33 -11.72
CA VAL A 292 -11.56 -2.19 -11.31
C VAL A 292 -12.84 -1.42 -10.96
N ARG A 293 -12.76 -0.09 -10.95
CA ARG A 293 -13.81 0.80 -10.44
C ARG A 293 -14.49 1.61 -11.53
N THR A 294 -13.78 1.90 -12.61
CA THR A 294 -14.34 2.70 -13.70
C THR A 294 -15.16 1.82 -14.63
N GLU A 295 -16.45 2.13 -14.71
CA GLU A 295 -17.38 1.47 -15.63
C GLU A 295 -17.88 2.49 -16.65
N LYS A 296 -17.80 2.15 -17.93
CA LYS A 296 -18.25 3.00 -19.05
C LYS A 296 -19.20 2.20 -19.94
N PRO A 297 -20.13 2.84 -20.67
CA PRO A 297 -21.10 2.13 -21.50
C PRO A 297 -20.50 1.18 -22.56
N HIS A 298 -19.28 1.44 -23.02
CA HIS A 298 -18.56 0.60 -24.00
C HIS A 298 -17.62 -0.42 -23.35
N TYR A 299 -17.60 -0.51 -22.02
CA TYR A 299 -16.87 -1.55 -21.31
C TYR A 299 -17.78 -2.76 -21.15
N GLU A 300 -17.19 -3.93 -21.35
CA GLU A 300 -17.86 -5.18 -21.07
C GLU A 300 -17.47 -5.66 -19.68
N ILE A 301 -18.45 -6.06 -18.88
CA ILE A 301 -18.26 -6.45 -17.48
C ILE A 301 -18.67 -7.91 -17.33
N LEU A 302 -17.69 -8.74 -16.96
CA LEU A 302 -17.87 -10.17 -16.70
C LEU A 302 -17.86 -10.40 -15.19
N VAL A 303 -18.88 -11.06 -14.63
CA VAL A 303 -19.01 -11.29 -13.19
C VAL A 303 -19.36 -12.76 -12.91
N LYS A 304 -18.73 -13.32 -11.87
CA LYS A 304 -19.08 -14.62 -11.26
C LYS A 304 -18.97 -14.51 -9.75
N GLU A 305 -20.00 -14.94 -9.02
CA GLU A 305 -20.02 -14.84 -7.56
C GLU A 305 -20.71 -16.03 -6.89
N THR A 306 -20.25 -16.33 -5.68
CA THR A 306 -20.83 -17.28 -4.73
C THR A 306 -20.64 -16.66 -3.33
N PRO A 307 -21.46 -15.65 -2.99
CA PRO A 307 -21.25 -14.81 -1.80
C PRO A 307 -21.20 -15.59 -0.48
N GLU A 308 -21.97 -16.68 -0.37
CA GLU A 308 -22.01 -17.61 0.77
C GLU A 308 -20.67 -18.33 1.00
N GLU A 309 -19.83 -18.45 -0.03
CA GLU A 309 -18.47 -18.98 0.06
C GLU A 309 -17.41 -17.86 0.13
N PHE A 310 -17.83 -16.61 0.27
CA PHE A 310 -17.00 -15.40 0.16
C PHE A 310 -16.27 -15.27 -1.18
N LYS A 311 -16.90 -15.69 -2.28
CA LYS A 311 -16.28 -15.66 -3.61
C LYS A 311 -16.93 -14.67 -4.56
N TYR A 312 -16.10 -13.89 -5.24
CA TYR A 312 -16.48 -12.90 -6.24
C TYR A 312 -15.36 -12.76 -7.25
N THR A 313 -15.68 -12.62 -8.53
CA THR A 313 -14.73 -12.19 -9.55
C THR A 313 -15.43 -11.29 -10.54
N LYS A 314 -14.81 -10.13 -10.80
CA LYS A 314 -15.20 -9.21 -11.88
C LYS A 314 -14.00 -8.98 -12.79
N VAL A 315 -14.23 -9.03 -14.10
CA VAL A 315 -13.27 -8.64 -15.14
C VAL A 315 -13.91 -7.58 -16.01
N ILE A 316 -13.20 -6.47 -16.21
CA ILE A 316 -13.61 -5.36 -17.08
C ILE A 316 -12.79 -5.45 -18.37
N LEU A 317 -13.47 -5.52 -19.50
CA LEU A 317 -12.87 -5.50 -20.83
C LEU A 317 -13.13 -4.15 -21.51
N GLU A 318 -12.09 -3.63 -22.15
CA GLU A 318 -12.13 -2.45 -23.01
C GLU A 318 -11.52 -2.82 -24.36
N ASN A 319 -12.32 -2.77 -25.43
CA ASN A 319 -11.90 -3.17 -26.78
C ASN A 319 -11.32 -4.60 -26.84
N ASP A 320 -12.00 -5.54 -26.19
CA ASP A 320 -11.59 -6.95 -26.06
C ASP A 320 -10.27 -7.15 -25.28
N MET A 321 -9.76 -6.15 -24.54
CA MET A 321 -8.57 -6.27 -23.70
C MET A 321 -8.93 -6.12 -22.22
N VAL A 322 -8.25 -6.87 -21.34
CA VAL A 322 -8.43 -6.71 -19.89
C VAL A 322 -7.97 -5.32 -19.46
N ARG A 323 -8.92 -4.54 -18.92
CA ARG A 323 -8.69 -3.21 -18.32
C ARG A 323 -8.46 -3.31 -16.82
N GLY A 324 -9.22 -4.17 -16.16
CA GLY A 324 -9.05 -4.46 -14.75
C GLY A 324 -9.75 -5.73 -14.34
N ALA A 325 -9.31 -6.31 -13.23
CA ALA A 325 -9.94 -7.47 -12.64
C ALA A 325 -9.86 -7.39 -11.11
N ILE A 326 -10.92 -7.83 -10.43
CA ILE A 326 -10.95 -8.00 -8.99
C ILE A 326 -11.49 -9.38 -8.64
N THR A 327 -10.85 -10.03 -7.67
CA THR A 327 -11.24 -11.34 -7.17
C THR A 327 -11.28 -11.31 -5.64
N VAL A 328 -12.34 -11.83 -5.03
CA VAL A 328 -12.44 -12.17 -3.60
C VAL A 328 -12.70 -13.67 -3.50
N GLY A 329 -12.04 -14.39 -2.60
CA GLY A 329 -12.23 -15.84 -2.41
C GLY A 329 -11.85 -16.74 -3.60
N ARG A 330 -11.42 -16.11 -4.72
CA ARG A 330 -10.91 -16.60 -6.01
C ARG A 330 -11.80 -17.57 -6.81
N PHE A 331 -11.86 -17.37 -8.13
CA PHE A 331 -12.40 -18.32 -9.10
C PHE A 331 -11.56 -18.46 -10.38
N VAL A 332 -10.43 -17.77 -10.50
CA VAL A 332 -9.71 -17.57 -11.76
C VAL A 332 -8.22 -17.80 -11.61
N ASN A 333 -7.56 -18.08 -12.74
CA ASN A 333 -6.11 -18.00 -12.84
C ASN A 333 -5.65 -16.53 -12.92
N VAL A 334 -5.33 -15.96 -11.75
CA VAL A 334 -4.83 -14.59 -11.57
C VAL A 334 -3.59 -14.32 -12.44
N SER A 335 -2.71 -15.30 -12.61
CA SER A 335 -1.49 -15.15 -13.42
C SER A 335 -1.81 -14.96 -14.90
N ALA A 336 -2.83 -15.66 -15.41
CA ALA A 336 -3.29 -15.52 -16.79
C ALA A 336 -3.91 -14.13 -17.03
N LEU A 337 -4.80 -13.67 -16.14
CA LEU A 337 -5.38 -12.32 -16.21
C LEU A 337 -4.31 -11.23 -16.12
N ASN A 338 -3.36 -11.38 -15.19
CA ASN A 338 -2.25 -10.45 -15.04
C ASN A 338 -1.38 -10.38 -16.30
N ARG A 339 -1.16 -11.51 -16.98
CA ARG A 339 -0.41 -11.56 -18.25
C ARG A 339 -1.17 -10.87 -19.37
N LEU A 340 -2.47 -11.10 -19.51
CA LEU A 340 -3.34 -10.41 -20.48
C LEU A 340 -3.30 -8.89 -20.28
N LEU A 341 -3.48 -8.46 -19.02
CA LEU A 341 -3.49 -7.05 -18.64
C LEU A 341 -2.12 -6.39 -18.90
N ARG A 342 -1.01 -7.03 -18.48
CA ARG A 342 0.35 -6.52 -18.70
C ARG A 342 0.72 -6.43 -20.18
N LYS A 343 0.35 -7.44 -20.99
CA LYS A 343 0.67 -7.47 -22.42
C LYS A 343 -0.27 -6.60 -23.26
N ARG A 344 -1.40 -6.15 -22.70
CA ARG A 344 -2.45 -5.39 -23.42
C ARG A 344 -2.85 -6.08 -24.72
N VAL A 345 -3.17 -7.37 -24.61
CA VAL A 345 -3.58 -8.22 -25.74
C VAL A 345 -5.08 -8.52 -25.68
N LYS A 346 -5.68 -8.70 -26.85
CA LYS A 346 -7.08 -9.08 -26.99
C LYS A 346 -7.33 -10.47 -26.39
N VAL A 347 -8.47 -10.65 -25.72
CA VAL A 347 -8.84 -11.92 -25.07
C VAL A 347 -9.33 -12.94 -26.10
N GLY A 348 -9.96 -12.50 -27.20
CA GLY A 348 -10.32 -13.35 -28.34
C GLY A 348 -11.03 -14.65 -27.94
N VAL A 349 -10.53 -15.79 -28.42
CA VAL A 349 -11.11 -17.13 -28.16
C VAL A 349 -11.16 -17.52 -26.68
N TYR A 350 -10.41 -16.83 -25.82
CA TYR A 350 -10.37 -17.11 -24.39
C TYR A 350 -11.48 -16.41 -23.60
N ARG A 351 -12.23 -15.51 -24.24
CA ARG A 351 -13.26 -14.66 -23.61
C ARG A 351 -14.19 -15.46 -22.70
N ASP A 352 -14.76 -16.54 -23.21
CA ASP A 352 -15.79 -17.31 -22.49
C ASP A 352 -15.24 -18.10 -21.29
N ASN A 353 -13.91 -18.25 -21.21
CA ASN A 353 -13.24 -18.98 -20.14
C ASN A 353 -12.54 -18.05 -19.13
N LEU A 354 -12.64 -16.72 -19.27
CA LEU A 354 -11.91 -15.77 -18.42
C LEU A 354 -12.26 -15.86 -16.94
N LEU A 355 -13.46 -16.35 -16.61
CA LEU A 355 -13.95 -16.53 -15.24
C LEU A 355 -13.75 -17.94 -14.68
N GLU A 356 -13.06 -18.82 -15.42
CA GLU A 356 -12.82 -20.20 -15.02
C GLU A 356 -11.44 -20.40 -14.36
N GLU A 357 -11.40 -21.24 -13.34
CA GLU A 357 -10.21 -21.44 -12.49
C GLU A 357 -9.05 -22.08 -13.26
N LYS A 358 -9.39 -23.01 -14.17
CA LYS A 358 -8.43 -23.74 -15.00
C LYS A 358 -7.99 -22.97 -16.25
N PHE A 359 -8.39 -21.71 -16.40
CA PHE A 359 -7.96 -20.91 -17.54
C PHE A 359 -6.44 -20.79 -17.57
N VAL A 360 -5.82 -21.11 -18.72
CA VAL A 360 -4.38 -20.95 -18.94
C VAL A 360 -4.17 -20.12 -20.19
N PHE A 361 -3.33 -19.09 -20.08
CA PHE A 361 -2.94 -18.23 -21.18
C PHE A 361 -1.47 -18.48 -21.55
N ALA A 362 -1.25 -19.17 -22.67
CA ALA A 362 0.07 -19.48 -23.22
C ALA A 362 0.34 -18.60 -24.46
N ILE A 363 1.16 -17.55 -24.30
CA ILE A 363 1.78 -16.79 -25.40
C ILE A 363 3.23 -16.50 -25.08
#